data_AF-A0A0F4GL11-F1
#
_entry.id   AF-A0A0F4GL11-F1
#
_cell.length_a   1.000
_cell.length_b   1.000
_cell.length_c   1.000
_cell.angle_alpha   90.00
_cell.angle_beta   90.00
_cell.angle_gamma   90.00
#
_symmetry.space_group_name_H-M   'P 1'
#
loop_
_entity.id
_entity.type
_entity.pdbx_description
1 polymer ?
#
loop_
_entity_poly.entity_id
_entity_poly.type
_entity_poly.pdbx_seq_one_letter_code
_entity_poly.pdbx_strand_id
1 'polypeptide(L)'
;MPKFEEHEFTHGEGGEKKTFFLAAGPKDGPLIIFIHGWPAIGLTWKHQIETFASLGFRAIAPDMPEIRRYGSATTGETPPLSGSPAHTANVVKDGGWFGGVEKPDPNWKKIPASAIVIDEEVYAELVAAMEKTGFWGADSWYSNHEANRKYFFEKAKNDGYIHMPTLFIQAKYDTICDTVNSRLAEPQRKYCTNLTEASIDAGHWVPQEKPAEVNGIIARWTVESCKQFWPGYWQRGFVKSKV
;
A
#
# COMPACT_ATOMS: atom_id res chain seq x y z
N MET A 1 -2.86 -12.71 19.42
CA MET A 1 -3.12 -11.86 18.25
C MET A 1 -4.16 -10.84 18.66
N PRO A 2 -3.94 -9.53 18.46
CA PRO A 2 -5.04 -8.57 18.58
C PRO A 2 -6.11 -8.98 17.57
N LYS A 3 -7.35 -9.07 18.03
CA LYS A 3 -8.44 -9.61 17.24
C LYS A 3 -8.87 -8.53 16.24
N PHE A 4 -8.38 -8.59 15.02
CA PHE A 4 -8.90 -7.75 13.95
C PHE A 4 -10.38 -8.09 13.75
N GLU A 5 -11.18 -7.05 13.54
CA GLU A 5 -12.52 -7.20 13.03
C GLU A 5 -12.44 -7.34 11.52
N GLU A 6 -13.05 -8.38 10.99
CA GLU A 6 -13.15 -8.64 9.57
C GLU A 6 -14.50 -8.15 9.05
N HIS A 7 -14.48 -7.41 7.95
CA HIS A 7 -15.68 -6.83 7.36
C HIS A 7 -15.69 -7.04 5.85
N GLU A 8 -16.90 -7.18 5.30
CA GLU A 8 -17.15 -7.18 3.87
C GLU A 8 -18.23 -6.13 3.58
N PHE A 9 -18.03 -5.34 2.53
CA PHE A 9 -19.07 -4.47 2.01
C PHE A 9 -19.21 -4.59 0.51
N THR A 10 -20.42 -4.31 0.04
CA THR A 10 -20.80 -4.40 -1.36
C THR A 10 -20.96 -3.00 -1.96
N HIS A 11 -20.40 -2.77 -3.16
CA HIS A 11 -20.44 -1.51 -3.88
C HIS A 11 -20.52 -1.74 -5.41
N GLY A 12 -20.55 -0.65 -6.19
CA GLY A 12 -20.79 -0.67 -7.64
C GLY A 12 -22.24 -0.36 -7.97
N GLU A 13 -22.50 0.13 -9.20
CA GLU A 13 -23.82 0.61 -9.61
C GLU A 13 -24.93 -0.47 -9.54
N GLY A 14 -24.56 -1.76 -9.59
CA GLY A 14 -25.48 -2.89 -9.38
C GLY A 14 -25.24 -3.70 -8.09
N GLY A 15 -24.34 -3.24 -7.20
CA GLY A 15 -23.99 -3.99 -6.00
C GLY A 15 -23.28 -5.33 -6.28
N GLU A 16 -22.58 -5.45 -7.41
CA GLU A 16 -21.88 -6.70 -7.74
C GLU A 16 -20.45 -6.79 -7.15
N LYS A 17 -19.87 -5.69 -6.66
CA LYS A 17 -18.47 -5.67 -6.20
C LYS A 17 -18.41 -5.82 -4.69
N LYS A 18 -17.66 -6.80 -4.21
CA LYS A 18 -17.40 -7.03 -2.79
C LYS A 18 -15.97 -6.63 -2.46
N THR A 19 -15.81 -5.88 -1.38
CA THR A 19 -14.50 -5.48 -0.86
C THR A 19 -14.41 -5.88 0.61
N PHE A 20 -13.29 -6.53 0.95
CA PHE A 20 -12.95 -6.91 2.32
C PHE A 20 -12.13 -5.80 2.99
N PHE A 21 -12.26 -5.63 4.30
CA PHE A 21 -11.35 -4.81 5.06
C PHE A 21 -11.16 -5.33 6.50
N LEU A 22 -9.95 -5.12 7.01
CA LEU A 22 -9.63 -5.29 8.41
C LEU A 22 -9.88 -4.00 9.16
N ALA A 23 -10.33 -4.11 10.40
CA ALA A 23 -10.47 -2.96 11.29
C ALA A 23 -10.07 -3.28 12.74
N ALA A 24 -9.55 -2.29 13.44
CA ALA A 24 -9.23 -2.36 14.87
C ALA A 24 -9.38 -1.00 15.56
N GLY A 25 -9.47 -1.04 16.89
CA GLY A 25 -9.61 0.16 17.72
C GLY A 25 -11.06 0.62 17.90
N PRO A 26 -11.27 1.68 18.69
CA PRO A 26 -12.61 2.16 19.07
C PRO A 26 -13.45 2.58 17.86
N LYS A 27 -14.73 2.19 17.84
CA LYS A 27 -15.64 2.50 16.71
C LYS A 27 -15.92 3.99 16.53
N ASP A 28 -15.79 4.75 17.61
CA ASP A 28 -15.94 6.21 17.68
C ASP A 28 -14.58 6.95 17.66
N GLY A 29 -13.47 6.22 17.48
CA GLY A 29 -12.14 6.82 17.34
C GLY A 29 -11.97 7.56 16.01
N PRO A 30 -11.02 8.52 15.93
CA PRO A 30 -10.64 9.13 14.66
C PRO A 30 -10.21 8.07 13.64
N LEU A 31 -10.75 8.18 12.41
CA LEU A 31 -10.50 7.21 11.36
C LEU A 31 -9.09 7.39 10.77
N ILE A 32 -8.35 6.28 10.65
CA ILE A 32 -7.13 6.18 9.85
C ILE A 32 -7.26 4.99 8.89
N ILE A 33 -6.97 5.21 7.61
CA ILE A 33 -7.10 4.20 6.56
C ILE A 33 -5.71 3.91 5.98
N PHE A 34 -5.34 2.64 5.93
CA PHE A 34 -4.10 2.16 5.32
C PHE A 34 -4.40 1.47 3.99
N ILE A 35 -3.93 2.06 2.90
CA ILE A 35 -4.13 1.57 1.54
C ILE A 35 -2.83 0.93 1.06
N HIS A 36 -2.89 -0.34 0.66
CA HIS A 36 -1.71 -1.07 0.17
C HIS A 36 -1.53 -0.91 -1.35
N GLY A 37 -0.29 -1.11 -1.82
CA GLY A 37 0.05 -1.21 -3.24
C GLY A 37 0.01 -2.65 -3.75
N TRP A 38 0.62 -2.89 -4.93
CA TRP A 38 0.78 -4.24 -5.47
C TRP A 38 2.24 -4.72 -5.34
N PRO A 39 2.49 -6.02 -5.04
CA PRO A 39 1.53 -7.02 -4.56
C PRO A 39 1.41 -6.95 -3.03
N ALA A 40 0.21 -6.73 -2.50
CA ALA A 40 -0.04 -6.74 -1.06
C ALA A 40 -1.53 -6.97 -0.77
N ILE A 41 -1.88 -7.19 0.49
CA ILE A 41 -3.25 -7.27 1.02
C ILE A 41 -3.38 -6.35 2.24
N GLY A 42 -4.61 -6.06 2.69
CA GLY A 42 -4.86 -5.22 3.87
C GLY A 42 -4.09 -5.68 5.11
N LEU A 43 -3.91 -6.99 5.29
CA LEU A 43 -3.15 -7.57 6.40
C LEU A 43 -1.66 -7.19 6.40
N THR A 44 -1.10 -6.74 5.27
CA THR A 44 0.28 -6.23 5.23
C THR A 44 0.48 -4.95 6.06
N TRP A 45 -0.62 -4.30 6.49
CA TRP A 45 -0.59 -3.19 7.43
C TRP A 45 -0.74 -3.60 8.90
N LYS A 46 -0.63 -4.90 9.23
CA LYS A 46 -0.80 -5.45 10.58
C LYS A 46 -0.14 -4.58 11.66
N HIS A 47 1.16 -4.29 11.53
CA HIS A 47 1.89 -3.52 12.55
C HIS A 47 1.37 -2.08 12.70
N GLN A 48 0.92 -1.45 11.61
CA GLN A 48 0.35 -0.10 11.62
C GLN A 48 -1.05 -0.13 12.25
N ILE A 49 -1.92 -1.05 11.82
CA ILE A 49 -3.28 -1.19 12.36
C ILE A 49 -3.22 -1.41 13.88
N GLU A 50 -2.39 -2.35 14.34
CA GLU A 50 -2.23 -2.64 15.77
C GLU A 50 -1.77 -1.40 16.55
N THR A 51 -0.76 -0.70 16.03
CA THR A 51 -0.20 0.47 16.70
C THR A 51 -1.22 1.60 16.79
N PHE A 52 -1.85 1.99 15.68
CA PHE A 52 -2.77 3.12 15.68
C PHE A 52 -4.11 2.79 16.38
N ALA A 53 -4.57 1.54 16.33
CA ALA A 53 -5.69 1.09 17.16
C ALA A 53 -5.38 1.24 18.65
N SER A 54 -4.17 0.88 19.09
CA SER A 54 -3.75 1.03 20.49
C SER A 54 -3.64 2.49 20.94
N LEU A 55 -3.38 3.40 20.00
CA LEU A 55 -3.36 4.85 20.23
C LEU A 55 -4.76 5.48 20.27
N GLY A 56 -5.82 4.71 20.02
CA GLY A 56 -7.21 5.17 20.07
C GLY A 56 -7.79 5.61 18.72
N PHE A 57 -7.10 5.33 17.61
CA PHE A 57 -7.68 5.51 16.27
C PHE A 57 -8.60 4.33 15.93
N ARG A 58 -9.59 4.58 15.07
CA ARG A 58 -10.23 3.51 14.29
C ARG A 58 -9.35 3.24 13.08
N ALA A 59 -8.53 2.20 13.14
CA ALA A 59 -7.65 1.81 12.04
C ALA A 59 -8.37 0.85 11.10
N ILE A 60 -8.32 1.12 9.79
CA ILE A 60 -8.92 0.31 8.74
C ILE A 60 -7.89 0.04 7.65
N ALA A 61 -7.84 -1.20 7.14
CA ALA A 61 -7.06 -1.56 5.96
C ALA A 61 -7.93 -2.40 5.00
N PRO A 62 -8.45 -1.78 3.92
CA PRO A 62 -9.16 -2.51 2.89
C PRO A 62 -8.20 -3.31 2.01
N ASP A 63 -8.68 -4.45 1.52
CA ASP A 63 -8.11 -5.07 0.34
C ASP A 63 -8.46 -4.21 -0.88
N MET A 64 -7.45 -3.83 -1.65
CA MET A 64 -7.66 -3.03 -2.85
C MET A 64 -8.29 -3.90 -3.93
N PRO A 65 -9.30 -3.37 -4.66
CA PRO A 65 -10.08 -4.17 -5.59
C PRO A 65 -9.18 -4.70 -6.71
N GLU A 66 -8.96 -6.00 -6.65
CA GLU A 66 -8.42 -6.74 -7.77
C GLU A 66 -9.55 -6.92 -8.78
N ILE A 67 -9.34 -6.48 -10.02
CA ILE A 67 -10.34 -6.62 -11.08
C ILE A 67 -10.53 -8.12 -11.35
N ARG A 68 -11.57 -8.71 -10.75
CA ARG A 68 -11.92 -10.12 -10.93
C ARG A 68 -12.44 -10.37 -12.35
N ARG A 69 -11.96 -11.48 -12.94
CA ARG A 69 -12.37 -12.16 -14.19
C ARG A 69 -13.76 -11.78 -14.76
N TYR A 70 -13.77 -11.23 -15.96
CA TYR A 70 -14.68 -11.73 -17.01
C TYR A 70 -13.94 -12.83 -17.80
N GLY A 71 -14.69 -13.84 -18.25
CA GLY A 71 -14.18 -15.14 -18.69
C GLY A 71 -13.19 -15.14 -19.87
N SER A 72 -12.58 -16.32 -20.07
CA SER A 72 -12.05 -16.84 -21.34
C SER A 72 -11.26 -15.87 -22.24
N ALA A 73 -9.93 -16.04 -22.24
CA ALA A 73 -9.01 -15.86 -23.37
C ALA A 73 -9.19 -14.65 -24.30
N THR A 74 -8.22 -13.74 -24.28
CA THR A 74 -7.60 -13.22 -25.50
C THR A 74 -6.16 -12.79 -25.25
N THR A 75 -5.23 -13.52 -25.88
CA THR A 75 -3.98 -12.96 -26.38
C THR A 75 -4.32 -11.77 -27.27
N GLY A 76 -3.90 -10.56 -26.89
CA GLY A 76 -4.19 -9.34 -27.64
C GLY A 76 -2.99 -8.40 -27.61
N GLU A 77 -2.41 -8.19 -28.79
CA GLU A 77 -1.18 -7.45 -29.08
C GLU A 77 -1.23 -6.00 -28.60
N THR A 78 -0.13 -5.50 -28.03
CA THR A 78 0.06 -4.08 -27.73
C THR A 78 0.92 -3.45 -28.82
N PRO A 79 0.50 -2.34 -29.47
CA PRO A 79 1.36 -1.62 -30.40
C PRO A 79 2.49 -0.89 -29.63
N PRO A 80 3.68 -0.70 -30.23
CA PRO A 80 4.83 -0.16 -29.52
C PRO A 80 4.65 1.33 -29.22
N LEU A 81 4.60 1.68 -27.94
CA LEU A 81 4.90 3.03 -27.47
C LEU A 81 6.40 3.26 -27.65
N SER A 82 6.76 4.37 -28.30
CA SER A 82 8.14 4.74 -28.62
C SER A 82 9.01 4.78 -27.35
N GLY A 83 9.94 3.84 -27.25
CA GLY A 83 10.88 3.69 -26.14
C GLY A 83 11.29 2.23 -26.02
N SER A 84 12.53 1.96 -25.59
CA SER A 84 12.92 0.60 -25.25
C SER A 84 11.92 0.02 -24.25
N PRO A 85 11.52 -1.26 -24.38
CA PRO A 85 10.61 -1.88 -23.42
C PRO A 85 11.16 -1.70 -21.99
N ALA A 86 10.28 -1.43 -21.02
CA ALA A 86 10.66 -1.45 -19.61
C ALA A 86 11.38 -2.77 -19.31
N HIS A 87 12.35 -2.77 -18.39
CA HIS A 87 13.10 -3.99 -18.05
C HIS A 87 12.18 -5.18 -17.70
N THR A 88 11.01 -4.88 -17.15
CA THR A 88 9.98 -5.85 -16.76
C THR A 88 9.06 -6.29 -17.91
N ALA A 89 9.10 -5.64 -19.07
CA ALA A 89 8.22 -5.93 -20.19
C ALA A 89 8.45 -7.31 -20.80
N ASN A 90 9.63 -7.91 -20.56
CA ASN A 90 9.93 -9.27 -20.99
C ASN A 90 9.58 -10.33 -19.95
N VAL A 91 9.11 -9.98 -18.75
CA VAL A 91 8.87 -10.95 -17.65
C VAL A 91 7.97 -12.11 -18.09
N VAL A 92 6.92 -11.85 -18.87
CA VAL A 92 6.05 -12.92 -19.39
C VAL A 92 6.77 -13.79 -20.43
N LYS A 93 7.54 -13.17 -21.34
CA LYS A 93 8.35 -13.87 -22.34
C LYS A 93 9.46 -14.70 -21.69
N ASP A 94 10.03 -14.19 -20.61
CA ASP A 94 11.07 -14.82 -19.80
C ASP A 94 10.48 -15.86 -18.84
N GLY A 95 9.16 -16.08 -18.87
CA GLY A 95 8.42 -17.04 -18.05
C GLY A 95 8.22 -16.61 -16.59
N GLY A 96 8.72 -15.44 -16.18
CA GLY A 96 8.64 -14.87 -14.85
C GLY A 96 9.87 -14.03 -14.55
N TRP A 97 9.86 -13.27 -13.44
CA TRP A 97 10.98 -12.40 -13.06
C TRP A 97 12.30 -13.16 -12.84
N PHE A 98 12.20 -14.47 -12.60
CA PHE A 98 13.31 -15.39 -12.35
C PHE A 98 13.49 -16.43 -13.48
N GLY A 99 13.05 -16.12 -14.71
CA GLY A 99 13.26 -17.03 -15.85
C GLY A 99 12.27 -18.19 -15.93
N GLY A 100 11.06 -18.02 -15.39
CA GLY A 100 10.00 -19.02 -15.50
C GLY A 100 10.28 -20.37 -14.87
N VAL A 101 10.94 -20.33 -13.72
CA VAL A 101 11.07 -21.52 -12.87
C VAL A 101 9.68 -22.10 -12.58
N GLU A 102 9.48 -23.37 -12.94
CA GLU A 102 8.22 -24.12 -12.74
C GLU A 102 7.80 -24.15 -11.26
N LYS A 103 8.79 -23.98 -10.36
CA LYS A 103 8.61 -23.84 -8.92
C LYS A 103 9.70 -22.94 -8.33
N PRO A 104 9.44 -22.21 -7.23
CA PRO A 104 10.46 -21.42 -6.55
C PRO A 104 11.69 -22.27 -6.17
N ASP A 105 12.90 -21.70 -6.27
CA ASP A 105 14.12 -22.40 -5.83
C ASP A 105 13.96 -22.81 -4.36
N PRO A 106 13.98 -24.12 -4.00
CA PRO A 106 13.76 -24.58 -2.64
C PRO A 106 14.75 -23.99 -1.62
N ASN A 107 15.87 -23.40 -2.06
CA ASN A 107 16.77 -22.63 -1.21
C ASN A 107 16.14 -21.40 -0.56
N TRP A 108 14.96 -20.93 -1.00
CA TRP A 108 14.24 -19.87 -0.29
C TRP A 108 13.95 -20.26 1.18
N LYS A 109 13.79 -21.56 1.46
CA LYS A 109 13.62 -22.10 2.83
C LYS A 109 14.87 -22.00 3.70
N LYS A 110 16.03 -21.68 3.10
CA LYS A 110 17.30 -21.47 3.81
C LYS A 110 17.55 -19.98 4.09
N ILE A 111 16.70 -19.08 3.60
CA ILE A 111 16.78 -17.66 3.94
C ILE A 111 16.54 -17.55 5.46
N PRO A 112 17.48 -16.99 6.23
CA PRO A 112 17.30 -16.83 7.66
C PRO A 112 16.02 -16.05 7.95
N ALA A 113 15.28 -16.43 9.00
CA ALA A 113 14.06 -15.69 9.40
C ALA A 113 14.33 -14.19 9.62
N SER A 114 15.55 -13.83 10.05
CA SER A 114 15.99 -12.44 10.20
C SER A 114 16.11 -11.65 8.89
N ALA A 115 16.13 -12.31 7.75
CA ALA A 115 16.16 -11.72 6.41
C ALA A 115 14.76 -11.69 5.76
N ILE A 116 13.76 -12.26 6.41
CA ILE A 116 12.37 -12.22 5.96
C ILE A 116 11.75 -10.94 6.52
N VAL A 117 11.30 -10.07 5.62
CA VAL A 117 10.72 -8.76 5.96
C VAL A 117 9.25 -8.88 6.39
N ILE A 118 8.58 -9.95 5.99
CA ILE A 118 7.15 -10.18 6.24
C ILE A 118 6.95 -11.34 7.21
N ASP A 119 6.08 -11.15 8.20
CA ASP A 119 5.68 -12.22 9.13
C ASP A 119 5.19 -13.46 8.34
N GLU A 120 5.57 -14.67 8.78
CA GLU A 120 5.23 -15.92 8.09
C GLU A 120 3.70 -16.11 7.92
N GLU A 121 2.92 -15.73 8.94
CA GLU A 121 1.46 -15.73 8.90
C GLU A 121 0.92 -14.78 7.83
N VAL A 122 1.45 -13.55 7.77
CA VAL A 122 1.01 -12.55 6.78
C VAL A 122 1.41 -13.00 5.37
N TYR A 123 2.58 -13.62 5.23
CA TYR A 123 3.02 -14.21 3.97
C TYR A 123 2.10 -15.36 3.52
N ALA A 124 1.72 -16.26 4.42
CA ALA A 124 0.81 -17.35 4.11
C ALA A 124 -0.55 -16.84 3.62
N GLU A 125 -1.11 -15.83 4.28
CA GLU A 125 -2.36 -15.18 3.86
C GLU A 125 -2.22 -14.45 2.51
N LEU A 126 -1.09 -13.77 2.29
CA LEU A 126 -0.80 -13.14 1.00
C LEU A 126 -0.74 -14.18 -0.13
N VAL A 127 -0.08 -15.33 0.10
CA VAL A 127 -0.04 -16.43 -0.87
C VAL A 127 -1.45 -16.96 -1.12
N ALA A 128 -2.22 -17.26 -0.07
CA ALA A 128 -3.59 -17.78 -0.20
C ALA A 128 -4.51 -16.81 -0.95
N ALA A 129 -4.37 -15.50 -0.71
CA ALA A 129 -5.10 -14.47 -1.44
C ALA A 129 -4.74 -14.50 -2.93
N MET A 130 -3.44 -14.48 -3.26
CA MET A 130 -2.95 -14.47 -4.63
C MET A 130 -3.26 -15.77 -5.39
N GLU A 131 -3.28 -16.93 -4.73
CA GLU A 131 -3.72 -18.20 -5.33
C GLU A 131 -5.22 -18.17 -5.68
N LYS A 132 -6.02 -17.49 -4.87
CA LYS A 132 -7.48 -17.36 -5.09
C LYS A 132 -7.82 -16.38 -6.21
N THR A 133 -7.04 -15.32 -6.38
CA THR A 133 -7.40 -14.20 -7.25
C THR A 133 -6.51 -14.05 -8.48
N GLY A 134 -5.25 -14.45 -8.39
CA GLY A 134 -4.21 -14.25 -9.40
C GLY A 134 -3.79 -12.79 -9.55
N PHE A 135 -2.73 -12.55 -10.34
CA PHE A 135 -2.16 -11.19 -10.47
C PHE A 135 -2.86 -10.30 -11.49
N TRP A 136 -3.59 -10.89 -12.45
CA TRP A 136 -4.18 -10.16 -13.58
C TRP A 136 -5.03 -8.95 -13.17
N GLY A 137 -5.86 -9.11 -12.13
CA GLY A 137 -6.77 -8.06 -11.69
C GLY A 137 -6.05 -6.84 -11.15
N ALA A 138 -4.98 -7.05 -10.39
CA ALA A 138 -4.16 -5.98 -9.86
C ALA A 138 -3.24 -5.37 -10.95
N ASP A 139 -2.68 -6.21 -11.82
CA ASP A 139 -1.83 -5.79 -12.94
C ASP A 139 -2.59 -4.97 -13.99
N SER A 140 -3.91 -5.16 -14.10
CA SER A 140 -4.77 -4.42 -15.03
C SER A 140 -4.72 -2.91 -14.80
N TRP A 141 -4.47 -2.44 -13.58
CA TRP A 141 -4.26 -1.01 -13.32
C TRP A 141 -3.02 -0.48 -14.07
N TYR A 142 -1.93 -1.24 -14.07
CA TYR A 142 -0.67 -0.85 -14.72
C TYR A 142 -0.75 -0.98 -16.25
N SER A 143 -1.66 -1.79 -16.78
CA SER A 143 -1.89 -1.88 -18.23
C SER A 143 -2.78 -0.77 -18.79
N ASN A 144 -3.44 0.03 -17.94
CA ASN A 144 -4.49 0.97 -18.36
C ASN A 144 -4.10 2.45 -18.19
N HIS A 145 -2.82 2.78 -18.39
CA HIS A 145 -2.27 4.11 -18.13
C HIS A 145 -3.02 5.26 -18.82
N GLU A 146 -3.47 5.09 -20.06
CA GLU A 146 -4.21 6.12 -20.78
C GLU A 146 -5.55 6.43 -20.12
N ALA A 147 -6.36 5.41 -19.82
CA ALA A 147 -7.65 5.59 -19.17
C ALA A 147 -7.48 6.11 -17.73
N ASN A 148 -6.48 5.63 -16.99
CA ASN A 148 -6.17 6.12 -15.65
C ASN A 148 -5.79 7.61 -15.70
N ARG A 149 -4.98 8.01 -16.69
CA ARG A 149 -4.60 9.42 -16.91
C ARG A 149 -5.81 10.28 -17.26
N LYS A 150 -6.67 9.80 -18.17
CA LYS A 150 -7.91 10.49 -18.56
C LYS A 150 -8.82 10.68 -17.34
N TYR A 151 -9.08 9.61 -16.59
CA TYR A 151 -9.86 9.67 -15.36
C TYR A 151 -9.26 10.67 -14.36
N PHE A 152 -7.95 10.62 -14.15
CA PHE A 152 -7.27 11.56 -13.26
C PHE A 152 -7.49 13.00 -13.70
N PHE A 153 -7.19 13.38 -14.94
CA PHE A 153 -7.32 14.78 -15.37
C PHE A 153 -8.76 15.27 -15.52
N GLU A 154 -9.72 14.38 -15.81
CA GLU A 154 -11.14 14.73 -15.86
C GLU A 154 -11.76 14.92 -14.47
N LYS A 155 -11.24 14.22 -13.45
CA LYS A 155 -11.80 14.20 -12.08
C LYS A 155 -10.94 14.93 -11.07
N ALA A 156 -9.71 15.29 -11.42
CA ALA A 156 -8.77 15.98 -10.55
C ALA A 156 -9.41 17.24 -9.98
N LYS A 157 -9.21 17.43 -8.69
CA LYS A 157 -9.53 18.67 -8.00
C LYS A 157 -8.24 19.49 -7.89
N ASN A 158 -8.40 20.80 -7.73
CA ASN A 158 -7.29 21.74 -7.48
C ASN A 158 -6.16 21.64 -8.52
N ASP A 159 -6.48 21.41 -9.79
CA ASP A 159 -5.50 21.24 -10.87
C ASP A 159 -4.43 20.17 -10.59
N GLY A 160 -4.76 19.17 -9.77
CA GLY A 160 -3.86 18.08 -9.37
C GLY A 160 -2.97 18.41 -8.16
N TYR A 161 -3.12 19.59 -7.54
CA TYR A 161 -2.37 19.96 -6.34
C TYR A 161 -3.01 19.42 -5.06
N ILE A 162 -2.16 19.00 -4.12
CA ILE A 162 -2.53 18.58 -2.77
C ILE A 162 -2.07 19.66 -1.80
N HIS A 163 -3.03 20.44 -1.29
CA HIS A 163 -2.74 21.56 -0.38
C HIS A 163 -2.77 21.18 1.11
N MET A 164 -3.38 20.04 1.43
CA MET A 164 -3.43 19.52 2.80
C MET A 164 -2.05 19.00 3.24
N PRO A 165 -1.78 18.94 4.56
CA PRO A 165 -0.55 18.33 5.06
C PRO A 165 -0.35 16.95 4.46
N THR A 166 0.85 16.70 3.92
CA THR A 166 1.23 15.44 3.28
C THR A 166 2.56 14.97 3.85
N LEU A 167 2.66 13.68 4.16
CA LEU A 167 3.89 13.04 4.60
C LEU A 167 4.36 12.05 3.53
N PHE A 168 5.63 12.16 3.17
CA PHE A 168 6.32 11.17 2.36
C PHE A 168 7.44 10.52 3.18
N ILE A 169 7.39 9.19 3.33
CA ILE A 169 8.43 8.40 3.99
C ILE A 169 9.18 7.63 2.91
N GLN A 170 10.45 7.99 2.67
CA GLN A 170 11.30 7.32 1.69
C GLN A 170 12.12 6.19 2.33
N ALA A 171 12.27 5.09 1.61
CA ALA A 171 13.16 4.00 1.95
C ALA A 171 14.47 4.14 1.16
N LYS A 172 15.60 4.28 1.86
CA LYS A 172 16.88 4.66 1.21
C LYS A 172 17.49 3.57 0.33
N TYR A 173 17.13 2.32 0.56
CA TYR A 173 17.62 1.17 -0.21
C TYR A 173 16.55 0.60 -1.14
N ASP A 174 15.48 1.36 -1.40
CA ASP A 174 14.42 0.95 -2.31
C ASP A 174 14.88 0.98 -3.76
N THR A 175 15.14 -0.20 -4.32
CA THR A 175 15.50 -0.37 -5.75
C THR A 175 14.29 -0.48 -6.66
N ILE A 176 13.07 -0.58 -6.11
CA ILE A 176 11.82 -0.68 -6.88
C ILE A 176 11.29 0.73 -7.17
N CYS A 177 11.25 1.59 -6.16
CA CYS A 177 10.88 2.99 -6.26
C CYS A 177 12.02 3.87 -5.71
N ASP A 178 13.14 3.90 -6.44
CA ASP A 178 14.33 4.66 -6.03
C ASP A 178 14.03 6.17 -6.02
N THR A 179 13.62 6.69 -4.88
CA THR A 179 13.28 8.10 -4.68
C THR A 179 14.46 8.93 -4.18
N VAL A 180 15.58 8.28 -3.85
CA VAL A 180 16.78 8.93 -3.33
C VAL A 180 17.70 9.34 -4.46
N ASN A 181 17.98 8.44 -5.41
CA ASN A 181 18.95 8.69 -6.49
C ASN A 181 18.29 8.98 -7.83
N SER A 182 16.96 8.99 -7.91
CA SER A 182 16.21 9.33 -9.12
C SER A 182 15.31 10.55 -8.95
N ARG A 183 14.62 10.89 -10.04
CA ARG A 183 13.66 12.00 -10.11
C ARG A 183 12.23 11.60 -9.73
N LEU A 184 11.99 10.36 -9.32
CA LEU A 184 10.66 9.84 -8.98
C LEU A 184 9.96 10.63 -7.86
N ALA A 185 10.74 11.25 -6.96
CA ALA A 185 10.22 12.12 -5.89
C ALA A 185 9.90 13.56 -6.33
N GLU A 186 10.23 13.98 -7.56
CA GLU A 186 10.00 15.37 -7.98
C GLU A 186 8.51 15.75 -8.11
N PRO A 187 7.63 14.89 -8.67
CA PRO A 187 6.21 15.23 -8.78
C PRO A 187 5.57 15.52 -7.42
N GLN A 188 5.83 14.70 -6.39
CA GLN A 188 5.28 14.96 -5.05
C GLN A 188 5.77 16.29 -4.47
N ARG A 189 7.06 16.63 -4.62
CA ARG A 189 7.64 17.91 -4.17
C ARG A 189 7.04 19.11 -4.88
N LYS A 190 6.62 18.91 -6.14
CA LYS A 190 5.98 19.95 -6.95
C LYS A 190 4.49 20.12 -6.61
N TYR A 191 3.76 19.02 -6.49
CA TYR A 191 2.28 19.05 -6.42
C TYR A 191 1.73 19.00 -4.99
N CYS A 192 2.52 18.59 -3.99
CA CYS A 192 2.13 18.67 -2.58
C CYS A 192 2.67 19.97 -1.97
N THR A 193 1.83 20.99 -1.79
CA THR A 193 2.29 22.32 -1.35
C THR A 193 2.61 22.39 0.15
N ASN A 194 2.25 21.36 0.92
CA ASN A 194 2.56 21.22 2.34
C ASN A 194 3.13 19.82 2.60
N LEU A 195 4.32 19.57 2.04
CA LEU A 195 5.00 18.28 2.09
C LEU A 195 6.00 18.22 3.26
N THR A 196 5.90 17.16 4.05
CA THR A 196 6.92 16.72 5.00
C THR A 196 7.59 15.48 4.44
N GLU A 197 8.93 15.42 4.47
CA GLU A 197 9.69 14.24 4.04
C GLU A 197 10.44 13.64 5.23
N ALA A 198 10.44 12.31 5.30
CA ALA A 198 11.24 11.54 6.25
C ALA A 198 11.91 10.38 5.52
N SER A 199 13.03 9.86 6.04
CA SER A 199 13.77 8.76 5.41
C SER A 199 14.10 7.67 6.41
N ILE A 200 14.02 6.42 5.97
CA ILE A 200 14.37 5.23 6.75
C ILE A 200 15.41 4.41 5.97
N ASP A 201 16.40 3.89 6.67
CA ASP A 201 17.39 2.96 6.13
C ASP A 201 16.76 1.57 6.01
N ALA A 202 15.95 1.39 4.95
CA ALA A 202 15.18 0.19 4.64
C ALA A 202 15.05 0.00 3.12
N GLY A 203 14.63 -1.20 2.71
CA GLY A 203 14.21 -1.52 1.35
C GLY A 203 12.75 -1.17 1.08
N HIS A 204 12.21 -1.68 -0.04
CA HIS A 204 10.89 -1.29 -0.57
C HIS A 204 9.72 -1.53 0.42
N TRP A 205 9.77 -2.63 1.18
CA TRP A 205 8.71 -3.02 2.12
C TRP A 205 8.88 -2.38 3.50
N VAL A 206 9.19 -1.08 3.53
CA VAL A 206 9.53 -0.34 4.75
C VAL A 206 8.52 -0.44 5.90
N PRO A 207 7.18 -0.51 5.67
CA PRO A 207 6.23 -0.67 6.78
C PRO A 207 6.35 -2.01 7.51
N GLN A 208 6.86 -3.04 6.83
CA GLN A 208 7.09 -4.38 7.38
C GLN A 208 8.53 -4.55 7.87
N GLU A 209 9.51 -3.93 7.21
CA GLU A 209 10.93 -4.03 7.59
C GLU A 209 11.23 -3.22 8.85
N LYS A 210 10.67 -2.02 8.96
CA LYS A 210 10.93 -1.07 10.06
C LYS A 210 9.61 -0.52 10.64
N PRO A 211 8.70 -1.38 11.12
CA PRO A 211 7.36 -0.97 11.53
C PRO A 211 7.39 0.07 12.65
N ALA A 212 8.27 -0.08 13.63
CA ALA A 212 8.39 0.85 14.74
C ALA A 212 8.82 2.26 14.30
N GLU A 213 9.77 2.36 13.37
CA GLU A 213 10.24 3.65 12.82
C GLU A 213 9.16 4.31 11.98
N VAL A 214 8.51 3.55 11.09
CA VAL A 214 7.38 4.03 10.28
C VAL A 214 6.25 4.55 11.18
N ASN A 215 5.85 3.77 12.18
CA ASN A 215 4.77 4.14 13.08
C ASN A 215 5.13 5.38 13.91
N GLY A 216 6.37 5.47 14.38
CA GLY A 216 6.88 6.64 15.09
C GLY A 216 6.83 7.92 14.24
N ILE A 217 7.23 7.84 12.97
CA ILE A 217 7.18 8.95 12.02
C ILE A 217 5.73 9.38 11.73
N ILE A 218 4.84 8.44 11.43
CA ILE A 218 3.42 8.74 11.17
C ILE A 218 2.77 9.36 12.43
N ALA A 219 3.03 8.82 13.62
CA ALA A 219 2.46 9.33 14.86
C ALA A 219 2.96 10.75 15.16
N ARG A 220 4.28 10.97 15.06
CA ARG A 220 4.89 12.29 15.25
C ARG A 220 4.31 13.32 14.28
N TRP A 221 4.30 13.00 12.99
CA TRP A 221 3.77 13.88 11.96
C TRP A 221 2.28 14.19 12.19
N THR A 222 1.50 13.19 12.62
CA THR A 222 0.08 13.40 12.92
C THR A 222 -0.10 14.39 14.06
N VAL A 223 0.71 14.30 15.11
CA VAL A 223 0.71 15.25 16.23
C VAL A 223 1.14 16.66 15.81
N GLU A 224 2.16 16.78 14.96
CA GLU A 224 2.74 18.07 14.56
C GLU A 224 1.89 18.80 13.50
N SER A 225 1.38 18.08 12.51
CA SER A 225 0.75 18.65 11.30
C SER A 225 -0.76 18.43 11.21
N CYS A 226 -1.29 17.44 11.93
CA CYS A 226 -2.67 16.96 11.80
C CYS A 226 -3.36 16.77 13.17
N LYS A 227 -2.93 17.54 14.19
CA LYS A 227 -3.32 17.38 15.60
C LYS A 227 -4.82 17.25 15.84
N GLN A 228 -5.66 17.88 15.02
CA GLN A 228 -7.12 17.77 15.05
C GLN A 228 -7.65 16.34 14.92
N PHE A 229 -6.87 15.44 14.32
CA PHE A 229 -7.23 14.04 14.11
C PHE A 229 -6.61 13.12 15.18
N TRP A 230 -5.78 13.64 16.09
CA TRP A 230 -5.20 12.83 17.16
C TRP A 230 -6.28 12.44 18.19
N PRO A 231 -6.39 11.15 18.59
CA PRO A 231 -7.36 10.69 19.57
C PRO A 231 -7.31 11.49 20.87
N GLY A 232 -8.48 12.00 21.29
CA GLY A 232 -8.62 12.79 22.51
C GLY A 232 -8.15 14.25 22.42
N TYR A 233 -7.64 14.73 21.27
CA TYR A 233 -7.13 16.10 21.12
C TYR A 233 -8.12 17.17 21.59
N TRP A 234 -9.38 17.08 21.17
CA TRP A 234 -10.42 18.07 21.52
C TRP A 234 -10.96 17.94 22.95
N GLN A 235 -10.86 16.75 23.54
CA GLN A 235 -11.46 16.46 24.84
C GLN A 235 -10.52 16.80 26.00
N ARG A 236 -9.21 16.63 25.79
CA ARG A 236 -8.22 16.80 26.87
C ARG A 236 -7.09 17.75 26.51
N GLY A 237 -6.91 18.18 25.26
CA GLY A 237 -5.62 18.70 24.80
C GLY A 237 -4.53 17.61 24.93
N PHE A 238 -3.28 17.89 24.56
CA PHE A 238 -2.17 16.95 24.80
C PHE A 238 -1.83 16.87 26.30
N VAL A 239 -2.73 16.29 27.11
CA VAL A 239 -2.55 16.15 28.55
C VAL A 239 -2.06 14.75 28.85
N LYS A 240 -0.86 14.69 29.42
CA LYS A 240 -0.24 13.46 29.93
C LYS A 240 -1.10 12.90 31.07
N SER A 241 -1.98 11.97 30.75
CA SER A 241 -2.68 11.15 31.74
C SER A 241 -1.71 10.10 32.25
N LYS A 242 -1.49 10.02 33.57
CA LYS A 242 -0.97 8.77 34.16
C LYS A 242 -2.08 7.73 33.99
N VAL A 243 -1.83 6.72 33.15
CA VAL A 243 -2.63 5.49 33.15
C VAL A 243 -2.19 4.68 34.36
#